data_AF-B4WUI9-F1
#
_entry.id   AF-B4WUI9-F1
#
_cell.length_a   1.000
_cell.length_b   1.000
_cell.length_c   1.000
_cell.angle_alpha   90.00
_cell.angle_beta   90.00
_cell.angle_gamma   90.00
#
_symmetry.space_group_name_H-M   'P 1'
#
loop_
_entity.id
_entity.type
_entity.pdbx_description
1 polymer ?
#
loop_
_entity_poly.entity_id
_entity_poly.type
_entity_poly.pdbx_seq_one_letter_code
_entity_poly.pdbx_strand_id
1 'polypeptide(L)' 'MNNIVEQDHRFLKRRTRPGLGFGSFNTARRTLKGYEAMNMIRKGQIKGADQGDVIGQISFINQIFGLVA' A
#
# COMPACT_ATOMS: atom_id res chain seq x y z
N MET A 1 17.91 15.22 -9.49
CA MET A 1 17.25 15.63 -8.23
C MET A 1 15.91 14.89 -8.12
N ASN A 2 15.77 14.03 -7.12
CA ASN A 2 14.58 13.20 -6.90
C ASN A 2 13.54 14.02 -6.14
N ASN A 3 12.56 14.59 -6.84
CA ASN A 3 11.44 15.21 -6.16
C ASN A 3 10.53 14.10 -5.59
N ILE A 4 10.26 14.11 -4.29
CA ILE A 4 9.46 13.09 -3.60
C ILE A 4 8.08 12.95 -4.26
N VAL A 5 7.50 14.09 -4.67
CA VAL A 5 6.23 14.16 -5.41
C VAL A 5 6.30 13.37 -6.72
N GLU A 6 7.40 13.51 -7.47
CA GLU A 6 7.57 12.84 -8.77
C GLU A 6 7.80 11.33 -8.61
N GLN A 7 8.47 10.90 -7.54
CA GLN A 7 8.60 9.47 -7.24
C GLN A 7 7.27 8.83 -6.86
N ASP A 8 6.50 9.49 -6.00
CA ASP A 8 5.21 8.96 -5.56
C ASP A 8 4.22 8.88 -6.73
N HIS A 9 4.18 9.93 -7.55
CA HIS A 9 3.40 9.93 -8.79
C HIS A 9 3.81 8.79 -9.74
N ARG A 10 5.12 8.53 -9.90
CA ARG A 10 5.62 7.42 -10.73
C ARG A 10 5.23 6.06 -10.16
N PHE A 11 5.27 5.89 -8.84
CA PHE A 11 4.83 4.67 -8.16
C PHE A 11 3.35 4.41 -8.41
N LEU A 12 2.50 5.43 -8.20
CA LEU A 12 1.06 5.35 -8.44
C LEU A 12 0.76 5.02 -9.90
N LYS A 13 1.37 5.73 -10.86
CA LYS A 13 1.24 5.43 -12.30
C LYS A 13 1.63 3.99 -12.62
N ARG A 14 2.73 3.48 -12.06
CA ARG A 14 3.16 2.09 -12.31
C ARG A 14 2.12 1.07 -11.82
N ARG A 15 1.44 1.34 -10.70
CA ARG A 15 0.43 0.45 -10.12
C ARG A 15 -0.92 0.53 -10.84
N THR A 16 -1.31 1.71 -11.32
CA THR A 16 -2.60 1.92 -11.99
C THR A 16 -2.59 1.64 -13.49
N ARG A 17 -1.43 1.78 -14.16
CA ARG A 17 -1.27 1.56 -15.61
C ARG A 17 -1.74 0.20 -16.15
N PRO A 18 -1.58 -0.94 -15.45
CA PRO A 18 -2.12 -2.21 -15.94
C PRO A 18 -3.66 -2.33 -15.85
N GLY A 19 -4.34 -1.39 -15.20
CA GLY A 19 -5.80 -1.38 -15.11
C GLY A 19 -6.47 -0.44 -16.13
N LEU A 20 -7.79 -0.59 -16.32
CA LEU A 20 -8.61 0.28 -17.19
C LEU A 20 -8.92 1.66 -16.57
N GLY A 21 -8.09 2.12 -15.65
CA GLY A 21 -8.37 3.30 -14.82
C GLY A 21 -9.35 3.02 -13.68
N PHE A 22 -9.85 4.10 -13.07
CA PHE A 22 -10.81 4.02 -11.97
C PHE A 22 -12.22 4.39 -12.48
N GLY A 23 -13.20 3.50 -12.27
CA GLY A 23 -14.58 3.74 -12.74
C GLY A 23 -15.33 4.87 -12.01
N SER A 24 -14.83 5.34 -10.87
CA SER A 24 -15.37 6.51 -10.16
C SER A 24 -14.32 7.14 -9.25
N PHE A 25 -14.55 8.39 -8.83
CA PHE A 25 -13.72 9.06 -7.83
C PHE A 25 -13.66 8.28 -6.51
N ASN A 26 -14.78 7.70 -6.08
CA ASN A 26 -14.84 6.91 -4.86
C ASN A 26 -13.98 5.65 -4.94
N THR A 27 -14.01 4.97 -6.09
CA THR A 27 -13.16 3.79 -6.34
C THR A 27 -11.68 4.19 -6.36
N ALA A 28 -11.33 5.28 -7.05
CA ALA A 28 -9.96 5.81 -7.08
C ALA A 28 -9.44 6.08 -5.67
N ARG A 29 -10.23 6.82 -4.86
CA ARG A 29 -9.86 7.18 -3.49
C ARG A 29 -9.65 5.95 -2.60
N ARG A 30 -10.49 4.92 -2.71
CA ARG A 30 -10.33 3.67 -1.94
C ARG A 30 -9.07 2.92 -2.36
N THR A 31 -8.82 2.80 -3.66
CA THR A 31 -7.63 2.10 -4.17
C THR A 31 -6.33 2.80 -3.78
N LEU A 32 -6.28 4.12 -3.92
CA LEU A 32 -5.11 4.92 -3.53
C LEU A 32 -4.80 4.78 -2.02
N LYS A 33 -5.82 4.84 -1.16
CA LYS A 33 -5.65 4.58 0.27
C LYS A 33 -5.11 3.18 0.57
N GLY A 34 -5.54 2.17 -0.18
CA GLY A 34 -5.02 0.81 -0.06
C GLY A 34 -3.53 0.74 -0.43
N TYR A 35 -3.11 1.41 -1.51
CA TYR A 35 -1.69 1.48 -1.88
C TYR A 35 -0.84 2.20 -0.85
N GLU A 36 -1.33 3.30 -0.28
CA GLU A 36 -0.66 4.00 0.83
C GLU A 36 -0.51 3.08 2.04
N ALA A 37 -1.58 2.41 2.47
CA ALA A 37 -1.56 1.47 3.59
C ALA A 37 -0.52 0.36 3.39
N MET A 38 -0.52 -0.28 2.22
CA MET A 38 0.46 -1.33 1.90
C MET A 38 1.90 -0.78 1.85
N ASN A 39 2.09 0.46 1.42
CA ASN A 39 3.41 1.09 1.44
C ASN A 39 3.88 1.39 2.86
N MET A 40 2.99 1.79 3.77
CA MET A 40 3.31 2.00 5.19
C MET A 40 3.74 0.69 5.87
N ILE A 41 3.01 -0.41 5.61
CA ILE A 41 3.35 -1.75 6.11
C ILE A 41 4.73 -2.16 5.59
N ARG A 42 4.97 -2.06 4.27
CA ARG A 42 6.25 -2.43 3.66
C ARG A 42 7.43 -1.63 4.22
N LYS A 43 7.21 -0.36 4.57
CA LYS A 43 8.23 0.53 5.15
C LYS A 43 8.45 0.31 6.66
N GLY A 44 7.71 -0.59 7.31
CA GLY A 44 7.86 -0.80 8.74
C GLY A 44 7.28 0.31 9.60
N GLN A 45 6.34 1.11 9.08
CA GLN A 45 5.76 2.22 9.84
C GLN A 45 4.68 1.79 10.84
N ILE A 46 4.43 0.49 10.92
CA ILE A 46 3.45 -0.13 11.81
C ILE A 46 4.19 -0.86 12.91
N LYS A 47 3.80 -0.60 14.16
CA LYS A 47 4.37 -1.26 15.34
C LYS A 47 4.12 -2.78 15.27
N GLY A 48 5.19 -3.57 15.34
CA GLY A 48 5.13 -5.04 15.26
C GLY A 48 5.11 -5.60 13.83
N ALA A 49 5.33 -4.75 12.83
CA ALA A 49 5.48 -5.13 11.44
C ALA A 49 6.64 -4.34 10.82
N ASP A 50 7.83 -4.49 11.41
CA ASP A 50 9.02 -3.70 11.07
C ASP A 50 9.50 -3.95 9.63
N GLN A 51 10.34 -3.03 9.13
CA GLN A 51 10.87 -3.15 7.78
C GLN A 51 11.79 -4.37 7.66
N GLY A 52 11.42 -5.31 6.79
CA GLY A 52 12.18 -6.55 6.59
C GLY A 52 11.71 -7.71 7.48
N ASP A 53 10.87 -7.46 8.48
CA ASP A 53 10.18 -8.51 9.23
C ASP A 53 8.98 -9.02 8.43
N VAL A 54 9.25 -9.95 7.52
CA VAL A 54 8.22 -10.54 6.65
C VAL A 54 7.18 -11.30 7.46
N ILE A 55 7.58 -11.97 8.56
CA ILE A 55 6.67 -12.76 9.39
C ILE A 55 5.73 -11.83 10.18
N GLY A 56 6.26 -10.77 10.79
CA GLY A 56 5.46 -9.76 11.48
C GLY A 56 4.49 -9.03 10.54
N GLN A 57 4.94 -8.66 9.33
CA GLN A 57 4.06 -8.06 8.31
C GLN A 57 2.93 -9.01 7.88
N ILE A 58 3.21 -10.29 7.67
CA ILE A 58 2.18 -11.29 7.32
C ILE A 58 1.18 -11.44 8.47
N SER A 59 1.67 -11.57 9.71
CA SER A 59 0.82 -11.69 10.90
C SER A 59 -0.12 -10.49 11.05
N PHE A 60 0.42 -9.28 10.89
CA PHE A 60 -0.36 -8.04 10.93
C PHE A 60 -1.44 -7.99 9.84
N ILE A 61 -1.10 -8.36 8.60
CA ILE A 61 -2.06 -8.40 7.49
C ILE A 61 -3.18 -9.41 7.80
N ASN A 62 -2.84 -10.62 8.26
CA ASN A 62 -3.83 -11.64 8.60
C ASN A 62 -4.78 -11.17 9.71
N GLN A 63 -4.27 -10.45 10.71
CA GLN A 63 -5.08 -9.87 11.77
C GLN A 63 -6.06 -8.81 11.24
N ILE A 64 -5.63 -7.92 10.34
CA ILE A 64 -6.51 -6.91 9.72
C ILE A 64 -7.65 -7.56 8.94
N PHE A 65 -7.35 -8.61 8.19
CA PHE A 65 -8.31 -9.27 7.32
C PHE A 65 -9.10 -10.40 8.02
N GLY A 66 -8.83 -10.67 9.30
CA GLY A 66 -9.49 -11.74 10.06
C GLY A 66 -9.26 -13.14 9.49
N LEU A 67 -8.10 -13.37 8.85
CA LEU A 67 -7.79 -14.64 8.20
C LEU A 67 -7.25 -15.71 9.16
N VAL A 68 -6.82 -15.29 10.35
CA VAL A 68 -6.32 -16.18 11.41
C VAL A 68 -7.01 -15.78 12.70
N ALA A 69 -7.81 -16.70 13.27
CA ALA A 69 -8.33 -16.69 14.64
C ALA A 69 -7.54 -17.71 15.46
#